data_AF-A0A819N710-F1
#
_entry.id   AF-A0A819N710-F1
#
_cell.length_a   1.000
_cell.length_b   1.000
_cell.length_c   1.000
_cell.angle_alpha   90.00
_cell.angle_beta   90.00
_cell.angle_gamma   90.00
#
_symmetry.space_group_name_H-M   'P 1'
#
loop_
_entity.id
_entity.type
_entity.pdbx_description
1 polymer ?
#
loop_
_entity_poly.entity_id
_entity_poly.type
_entity_poly.pdbx_seq_one_letter_code
_entity_poly.pdbx_strand_id
1 'polypeptide(L)'
;VSLKGKERAVEIGTVDQLVALLDSNNDGLRSKTALALSIICIITPGKYCTIRAGAIPKLLTMLKNESSELVVNALKVIACIAEAPEGRQQLLESVDQIEQYSNHRLPNLAKHAQIATKVIKWKP
;
A
#
# COMPACT_ATOMS: atom_id res chain seq x y z
N VAL A 1 -15.63 0.39 -10.04
CA VAL A 1 -14.86 1.66 -10.12
C VAL A 1 -14.33 1.83 -11.55
N SER A 2 -14.57 2.99 -12.17
CA SER A 2 -14.20 3.25 -13.59
C SER A 2 -12.68 3.39 -13.77
N LEU A 3 -12.15 2.88 -14.89
CA LEU A 3 -10.76 3.04 -15.30
C LEU A 3 -10.38 4.53 -15.46
N LYS A 4 -11.25 5.31 -16.11
CA LYS A 4 -11.07 6.75 -16.37
C LYS A 4 -10.86 7.57 -15.09
N GLY A 5 -11.55 7.23 -14.01
CA GLY A 5 -11.41 7.95 -12.73
C GLY A 5 -10.03 7.75 -12.10
N LYS A 6 -9.46 6.55 -12.24
CA LYS A 6 -8.12 6.22 -11.73
C LYS A 6 -7.03 6.88 -12.56
N GLU A 7 -7.16 6.84 -13.88
CA GLU A 7 -6.26 7.54 -14.81
C GLU A 7 -6.26 9.04 -14.53
N ARG A 8 -7.43 9.65 -14.39
CA ARG A 8 -7.55 11.08 -14.09
C ARG A 8 -6.91 11.46 -12.76
N ALA A 9 -7.08 10.65 -11.72
CA ALA A 9 -6.46 10.89 -10.40
C ALA A 9 -4.91 10.90 -10.50
N VAL A 10 -4.35 10.06 -11.36
CA VAL A 10 -2.91 10.08 -11.64
C VAL A 10 -2.51 11.35 -12.41
N GLU A 11 -3.25 11.70 -13.48
CA GLU A 11 -2.94 12.86 -14.33
C GLU A 11 -2.93 14.19 -13.58
N ILE A 12 -3.83 14.39 -12.62
CA ILE A 12 -3.98 15.66 -11.91
C ILE A 12 -3.15 15.75 -10.62
N GLY A 13 -2.25 14.81 -10.37
CA GLY A 13 -1.38 14.82 -9.17
C GLY A 13 -2.11 14.49 -7.87
N THR A 14 -3.27 13.81 -7.92
CA THR A 14 -4.00 13.40 -6.70
C THR A 14 -3.18 12.40 -5.87
N VAL A 15 -2.33 11.59 -6.52
CA VAL A 15 -1.52 10.58 -5.83
C VAL A 15 -0.55 11.22 -4.84
N ASP A 16 0.15 12.30 -5.22
CA ASP A 16 1.11 12.99 -4.34
C ASP A 16 0.41 13.55 -3.09
N GLN A 17 -0.76 14.16 -3.28
CA GLN A 17 -1.58 14.67 -2.18
C GLN A 17 -2.04 13.55 -1.25
N LEU A 18 -2.50 12.42 -1.81
CA LEU A 18 -2.89 11.27 -1.01
C LEU A 18 -1.69 10.69 -0.24
N VAL A 19 -0.53 10.58 -0.86
CA VAL A 19 0.66 10.07 -0.18
C VAL A 19 1.11 11.01 0.95
N ALA A 20 0.96 12.33 0.80
CA ALA A 20 1.19 13.28 1.88
C ALA A 20 0.21 13.07 3.05
N LEU A 21 -1.06 12.75 2.78
CA LEU A 21 -2.08 12.53 3.81
C LEU A 21 -1.89 11.23 4.62
N LEU A 22 -0.97 10.34 4.23
CA LEU A 22 -0.61 9.16 5.04
C LEU A 22 0.09 9.53 6.36
N ASP A 23 0.66 10.73 6.47
CA ASP A 23 1.30 11.26 7.69
C ASP A 23 0.34 12.10 8.55
N SER A 24 -0.95 12.14 8.24
CA SER A 24 -1.93 12.91 9.02
C SER A 24 -2.05 12.39 10.45
N ASN A 25 -2.20 13.26 11.45
CA ASN A 25 -2.50 12.82 12.82
C ASN A 25 -3.92 12.26 13.01
N ASN A 26 -4.71 12.14 11.94
CA ASN A 26 -6.06 11.59 11.96
C ASN A 26 -6.08 10.20 11.31
N ASP A 27 -6.24 9.17 12.14
CA ASP A 27 -6.30 7.77 11.72
C ASP A 27 -7.44 7.48 10.74
N GLY A 28 -8.61 8.11 10.93
CA GLY A 28 -9.73 7.98 10.00
C GLY A 28 -9.38 8.53 8.61
N LEU A 29 -8.63 9.62 8.54
CA LEU A 29 -8.13 10.18 7.28
C LEU A 29 -7.07 9.26 6.66
N ARG A 30 -6.09 8.81 7.44
CA ARG A 30 -5.04 7.88 6.98
C ARG A 30 -5.62 6.59 6.41
N SER A 31 -6.62 6.02 7.08
CA SER A 31 -7.30 4.79 6.62
C SER A 31 -7.99 5.01 5.28
N LYS A 32 -8.78 6.09 5.15
CA LYS A 32 -9.47 6.45 3.90
C LYS A 32 -8.48 6.74 2.77
N THR A 33 -7.38 7.41 3.08
CA THR A 33 -6.29 7.70 2.15
C THR A 33 -5.63 6.42 1.64
N ALA A 34 -5.24 5.50 2.53
CA ALA A 34 -4.67 4.22 2.14
C ALA A 34 -5.66 3.38 1.31
N LEU A 35 -6.95 3.41 1.68
CA LEU A 35 -8.00 2.75 0.91
C LEU A 35 -8.11 3.33 -0.50
N ALA A 36 -8.11 4.66 -0.66
CA ALA A 36 -8.13 5.32 -1.96
C ALA A 36 -6.90 4.96 -2.82
N LEU A 37 -5.71 4.97 -2.21
CA LEU A 37 -4.46 4.55 -2.88
C LEU A 37 -4.52 3.10 -3.34
N SER A 38 -5.12 2.19 -2.55
CA SER A 38 -5.25 0.78 -2.95
C SER A 38 -6.08 0.61 -4.23
N ILE A 39 -7.07 1.47 -4.43
CA ILE A 39 -7.92 1.49 -5.63
C ILE A 39 -7.16 2.08 -6.83
N ILE A 40 -6.40 3.15 -6.62
CA ILE A 40 -5.58 3.79 -7.67
C ILE A 40 -4.48 2.83 -8.15
N CYS A 41 -3.83 2.10 -7.23
CA CYS A 41 -2.76 1.15 -7.53
C CYS A 41 -3.23 -0.10 -8.30
N ILE A 42 -4.52 -0.26 -8.60
CA ILE A 42 -5.00 -1.31 -9.51
C ILE A 42 -4.43 -1.09 -10.92
N ILE A 43 -4.22 0.17 -11.34
CA ILE A 43 -3.65 0.48 -12.65
C ILE A 43 -2.13 0.69 -12.54
N THR A 44 -1.41 0.31 -13.59
CA THR A 44 0.06 0.42 -13.64
C THR A 44 0.54 1.84 -13.34
N PRO A 45 0.04 2.92 -13.97
CA PRO A 45 0.48 4.29 -13.64
C PRO A 45 0.29 4.65 -12.17
N GLY A 46 -0.80 4.20 -11.56
CA GLY A 46 -1.10 4.43 -10.16
C GLY A 46 -0.04 3.81 -9.22
N LYS A 47 0.44 2.59 -9.53
CA LYS A 47 1.51 1.94 -8.76
C LYS A 47 2.79 2.77 -8.81
N TYR A 48 3.25 3.12 -10.02
CA TYR A 48 4.49 3.86 -10.22
C TYR A 48 4.43 5.25 -9.60
N CYS A 49 3.32 5.98 -9.76
CA CYS A 49 3.15 7.28 -9.12
C CYS A 49 3.16 7.17 -7.59
N THR A 50 2.51 6.16 -7.02
CA THR A 50 2.49 5.95 -5.55
C THR A 50 3.89 5.63 -5.02
N ILE A 51 4.67 4.82 -5.74
CA ILE A 51 6.07 4.53 -5.39
C ILE A 51 6.92 5.81 -5.47
N ARG A 52 6.83 6.55 -6.58
CA ARG A 52 7.61 7.78 -6.82
C ARG A 52 7.28 8.90 -5.83
N ALA A 53 6.03 8.98 -5.37
CA ALA A 53 5.59 9.91 -4.34
C ALA A 53 6.12 9.56 -2.93
N GLY A 54 6.86 8.45 -2.77
CA GLY A 54 7.48 8.09 -1.50
C GLY A 54 6.52 7.43 -0.51
N ALA A 55 5.55 6.65 -0.98
CA ALA A 55 4.56 6.01 -0.11
C ALA A 55 5.14 4.90 0.78
N ILE A 56 6.19 4.20 0.33
CA ILE A 56 6.68 2.97 0.99
C ILE A 56 7.05 3.20 2.47
N PRO A 57 7.91 4.18 2.84
CA PRO A 57 8.24 4.42 4.25
C PRO A 57 7.02 4.77 5.12
N LYS A 58 6.05 5.50 4.57
CA LYS A 58 4.82 5.89 5.27
C LYS A 58 3.93 4.66 5.53
N LEU A 59 3.75 3.83 4.51
CA LEU A 59 3.00 2.58 4.62
C LEU A 59 3.65 1.60 5.61
N LEU A 60 4.98 1.49 5.63
CA LEU A 60 5.70 0.67 6.62
C LEU A 60 5.57 1.22 8.03
N THR A 61 5.49 2.54 8.19
CA THR A 61 5.19 3.18 9.48
C THR A 61 3.77 2.85 9.94
N MET A 62 2.80 2.83 9.03
CA MET A 62 1.42 2.42 9.34
C MET A 62 1.29 0.96 9.80
N LEU A 63 2.28 0.09 9.55
CA LEU A 63 2.26 -1.25 10.11
C LEU A 63 2.58 -1.21 11.63
N LYS A 64 3.35 -0.22 12.09
CA LYS A 64 3.85 -0.15 13.47
C LYS A 64 2.79 0.48 14.39
N ASN A 65 2.21 -0.32 15.27
CA ASN A 65 1.35 0.13 16.39
C ASN A 65 0.05 0.84 15.99
N GLU A 66 -0.46 0.58 14.79
CA GLU A 66 -1.71 1.16 14.31
C GLU A 66 -2.91 0.21 14.46
N SER A 67 -4.11 0.77 14.33
CA SER A 67 -5.34 -0.03 14.32
C SER A 67 -5.34 -1.09 13.20
N SER A 68 -6.05 -2.19 13.43
CA SER A 68 -6.13 -3.30 12.47
C SER A 68 -6.64 -2.86 11.09
N GLU A 69 -7.53 -1.85 11.02
CA GLU A 69 -8.03 -1.29 9.77
C GLU A 69 -6.93 -0.59 8.97
N LEU A 70 -6.13 0.26 9.63
CA LEU A 70 -5.00 0.96 9.03
C LEU A 70 -3.97 -0.01 8.49
N VAL A 71 -3.61 -1.03 9.29
CA VAL A 71 -2.65 -2.06 8.88
C VAL A 71 -3.18 -2.85 7.68
N VAL A 72 -4.47 -3.25 7.67
CA VAL A 72 -5.07 -3.94 6.52
C VAL A 72 -5.01 -3.07 5.26
N ASN A 73 -5.33 -1.78 5.36
CA ASN A 73 -5.34 -0.89 4.20
C ASN A 73 -3.91 -0.60 3.70
N ALA A 74 -2.93 -0.46 4.60
CA ALA A 74 -1.53 -0.36 4.21
C ALA A 74 -1.05 -1.63 3.49
N LEU A 75 -1.36 -2.82 4.01
CA LEU A 75 -1.01 -4.10 3.37
C LEU A 75 -1.61 -4.27 1.97
N LYS A 76 -2.83 -3.77 1.72
CA LYS A 76 -3.43 -3.74 0.38
C LYS A 76 -2.62 -2.89 -0.59
N VAL A 77 -2.22 -1.68 -0.19
CA VAL A 77 -1.39 -0.81 -1.03
C VAL A 77 -0.04 -1.45 -1.30
N ILE A 78 0.62 -1.97 -0.26
CA ILE A 78 1.90 -2.69 -0.35
C ILE A 78 1.81 -3.85 -1.35
N ALA A 79 0.77 -4.68 -1.27
CA ALA A 79 0.55 -5.78 -2.20
C ALA A 79 0.44 -5.27 -3.66
N CYS A 80 -0.33 -4.20 -3.90
CA CYS A 80 -0.50 -3.65 -5.24
C CYS A 80 0.80 -3.06 -5.82
N ILE A 81 1.56 -2.30 -5.03
CA ILE A 81 2.81 -1.67 -5.53
C ILE A 81 3.95 -2.68 -5.66
N ALA A 82 3.94 -3.78 -4.89
CA ALA A 82 4.91 -4.87 -5.02
C ALA A 82 4.77 -5.65 -6.35
N GLU A 83 3.66 -5.49 -7.08
CA GLU A 83 3.54 -6.03 -8.44
C GLU A 83 4.46 -5.30 -9.44
N ALA A 84 4.82 -4.04 -9.16
CA ALA A 84 5.81 -3.31 -9.95
C ALA A 84 7.24 -3.71 -9.53
N PRO A 85 8.18 -3.92 -10.47
CA PRO A 85 9.55 -4.34 -10.15
C PRO A 85 10.27 -3.44 -9.12
N GLU A 86 10.12 -2.13 -9.23
CA GLU A 86 10.74 -1.15 -8.34
C GLU A 86 10.13 -1.20 -6.94
N GLY A 87 8.81 -1.36 -6.86
CA GLY A 87 8.10 -1.52 -5.60
C GLY A 87 8.50 -2.83 -4.91
N ARG A 88 8.59 -3.93 -5.66
CA ARG A 88 9.10 -5.22 -5.16
C ARG A 88 10.50 -5.07 -4.59
N GLN A 89 11.41 -4.47 -5.36
CA GLN A 89 12.81 -4.33 -4.98
C GLN A 89 12.97 -3.54 -3.68
N GLN A 90 12.26 -2.42 -3.54
CA GLN A 90 12.32 -1.61 -2.31
C GLN A 90 11.68 -2.33 -1.10
N LEU A 91 10.60 -3.08 -1.32
CA LEU A 91 9.90 -3.77 -0.25
C LEU A 91 10.61 -5.05 0.23
N LEU A 92 11.56 -5.59 -0.54
CA LEU A 92 12.35 -6.76 -0.12
C LEU A 92 13.10 -6.53 1.19
N GLU A 93 13.62 -5.32 1.42
CA GLU A 93 14.34 -4.97 2.66
C GLU A 93 13.45 -4.98 3.91
N SER A 94 12.13 -4.87 3.72
CA SER A 94 11.15 -4.80 4.81
C SER A 94 10.16 -5.98 4.78
N VAL A 95 10.46 -7.03 4.03
CA VAL A 95 9.53 -8.16 3.85
C VAL A 95 9.23 -8.89 5.15
N ASP A 96 10.20 -8.99 6.06
CA ASP A 96 10.03 -9.63 7.36
C ASP A 96 9.05 -8.85 8.25
N GLN A 97 9.08 -7.51 8.17
CA GLN A 97 8.10 -6.66 8.86
C GLN A 97 6.68 -6.90 8.35
N ILE A 98 6.51 -7.25 7.07
CA ILE A 98 5.19 -7.57 6.50
C ILE A 98 4.78 -9.00 6.87
N GLU A 99 5.74 -9.93 6.82
CA GLU A 99 5.50 -11.35 7.05
C GLU A 99 5.08 -11.69 8.48
N GLN A 100 5.46 -10.87 9.48
CA GLN A 100 5.00 -11.06 10.86
C GLN A 100 3.46 -11.08 11.00
N TYR A 101 2.74 -10.43 10.07
CA TYR A 101 1.28 -10.42 10.06
C TYR A 101 0.65 -11.64 9.37
N SER A 102 1.43 -12.49 8.71
CA SER A 102 0.92 -13.63 7.91
C SER A 102 0.17 -14.69 8.72
N ASN A 103 0.40 -14.76 10.03
CA ASN A 103 -0.28 -15.67 10.96
C ASN A 103 -1.12 -14.92 12.01
N HIS A 104 -1.51 -13.68 11.72
CA HIS A 104 -2.28 -12.86 12.65
C HIS A 104 -3.67 -13.46 12.91
N ARG A 105 -4.17 -13.36 14.15
CA ARG A 105 -5.49 -13.91 14.54
C ARG A 105 -6.66 -13.32 13.75
N LEU A 106 -6.51 -12.08 13.29
CA LEU A 106 -7.48 -11.41 12.42
C LEU A 106 -7.30 -11.89 10.97
N PRO A 107 -8.29 -12.57 10.36
CA PRO A 107 -8.13 -13.18 9.04
C PRO A 107 -7.78 -12.19 7.93
N ASN A 108 -8.30 -10.96 8.02
CA ASN A 108 -8.00 -9.93 7.03
C ASN A 108 -6.54 -9.48 7.05
N LEU A 109 -5.90 -9.41 8.23
CA LEU A 109 -4.48 -9.08 8.33
C LEU A 109 -3.62 -10.21 7.76
N ALA A 110 -3.87 -11.44 8.21
CA ALA A 110 -3.17 -12.63 7.72
C ALA A 110 -3.24 -12.74 6.19
N LYS A 111 -4.45 -12.66 5.62
CA LYS A 111 -4.65 -12.74 4.17
C LYS A 111 -3.84 -11.71 3.39
N HIS A 112 -3.91 -10.43 3.76
CA HIS A 112 -3.24 -9.38 2.98
C HIS A 112 -1.73 -9.39 3.19
N ALA A 113 -1.24 -9.77 4.37
CA ALA A 113 0.17 -9.96 4.63
C ALA A 113 0.76 -11.13 3.82
N GLN A 114 0.05 -12.26 3.73
CA GLN A 114 0.45 -13.40 2.91
C GLN A 114 0.52 -13.04 1.43
N ILE A 115 -0.48 -12.31 0.92
CA ILE A 115 -0.48 -11.83 -0.47
C ILE A 115 0.72 -10.92 -0.72
N ALA A 116 0.90 -9.88 0.11
CA ALA A 116 2.01 -8.94 -0.02
C ALA A 116 3.36 -9.68 0.01
N THR A 117 3.58 -10.55 1.00
CA THR A 117 4.82 -11.34 1.16
C THR A 117 5.08 -12.20 -0.07
N LYS A 118 4.06 -12.90 -0.59
CA LYS A 118 4.18 -13.74 -1.78
C LYS A 118 4.60 -12.92 -3.01
N VAL A 119 3.97 -11.76 -3.22
CA VAL A 119 4.27 -10.88 -4.36
C VAL A 119 5.67 -10.28 -4.25
N ILE A 120 6.11 -9.94 -3.03
CA ILE A 120 7.44 -9.38 -2.76
C ILE A 120 8.54 -10.44 -3.01
N LYS A 121 8.36 -11.66 -2.50
CA LYS A 121 9.36 -12.74 -2.60
C LYS A 121 9.39 -13.44 -3.97
N TRP A 122 8.47 -13.11 -4.87
CA TRP A 122 8.38 -13.76 -6.18
C TRP A 122 9.62 -13.47 -7.04
N LYS A 123 10.19 -14.54 -7.62
CA LYS A 123 11.25 -14.50 -8.63
C LYS A 123 10.73 -15.11 -9.94
N PRO A 124 10.99 -14.49 -11.10
CA PRO A 124 10.59 -15.02 -12.41
C PRO A 124 11.28 -16.34 -12.75
#